data_AF-F4MW61-F1
#
_entry.id   AF-F4MW61-F1
#
_cell.length_a   1.000
_cell.length_b   1.000
_cell.length_c   1.000
_cell.angle_alpha   90.00
_cell.angle_beta   90.00
_cell.angle_gamma   90.00
#
_symmetry.space_group_name_H-M   'P 1'
#
loop_
_entity.id
_entity.type
_entity.pdbx_description
1 polymer ?
#
loop_
_entity_poly.entity_id
_entity_poly.type
_entity_poly.pdbx_seq_one_letter_code
_entity_poly.pdbx_strand_id
1 'polypeptide(L)'
;MGADRVIAVDLQHDAHLIQQDILSAQEPLEDKSADISDSWRGRLRARITNLSPNSTKNAPSAMEIMSTSIQVLENRLKRNRMADDPPDVLIQPYCPQISMLDFHRADEAIAAGQLAVEKCEEQLHHLIRHR
;
A
#
# COMPACT_ATOMS: atom_id res chain seq x y z
N MET A 1 -25.36 9.26 -8.28
CA MET A 1 -26.09 8.22 -7.52
C MET A 1 -27.00 8.98 -6.56
N GLY A 2 -28.32 8.83 -6.66
CA GLY A 2 -29.28 9.69 -5.94
C GLY A 2 -29.44 9.30 -4.46
N ALA A 3 -28.35 9.21 -3.73
CA ALA A 3 -28.39 9.07 -2.28
C ALA A 3 -28.55 10.47 -1.66
N ASP A 4 -29.45 10.61 -0.68
CA ASP A 4 -29.63 11.88 0.03
C ASP A 4 -28.44 12.18 0.95
N ARG A 5 -27.73 11.13 1.39
CA ARG A 5 -26.57 11.18 2.29
C ARG A 5 -25.57 10.09 1.95
N VAL A 6 -24.28 10.41 2.08
CA VAL A 6 -23.16 9.52 1.80
C VAL A 6 -22.26 9.42 3.02
N ILE A 7 -22.18 8.22 3.59
CA ILE A 7 -21.19 7.87 4.61
C ILE A 7 -20.15 6.98 3.93
N ALA A 8 -18.91 7.46 3.87
CA ALA A 8 -17.80 6.71 3.29
C ALA A 8 -16.96 6.06 4.41
N VAL A 9 -16.42 4.87 4.11
CA VAL A 9 -15.44 4.19 4.96
C VAL A 9 -14.15 3.99 4.17
N ASP A 10 -13.03 4.53 4.64
CA ASP A 10 -11.72 4.38 4.01
C ASP A 10 -10.78 3.55 4.87
N LEU A 11 -10.55 2.31 4.45
CA LEU A 11 -9.68 1.34 5.12
C LEU A 11 -8.19 1.51 4.80
N GLN A 12 -7.84 2.35 3.82
CA GLN A 12 -6.47 2.47 3.33
C GLN A 12 -5.80 3.77 3.78
N HIS A 13 -6.41 4.51 4.71
CA HIS A 13 -5.86 5.77 5.19
C HIS A 13 -4.41 5.62 5.70
N ASP A 14 -4.14 4.50 6.37
CA ASP A 14 -2.84 4.22 7.00
C ASP A 14 -1.90 3.38 6.13
N ALA A 15 -2.39 2.86 5.00
CA ALA A 15 -1.64 1.89 4.21
C ALA A 15 -0.46 2.51 3.44
N HIS A 16 -0.44 3.84 3.30
CA HIS A 16 0.66 4.58 2.70
C HIS A 16 1.99 4.49 3.48
N LEU A 17 1.95 4.10 4.75
CA LEU A 17 3.15 3.97 5.59
C LEU A 17 4.02 2.76 5.23
N ILE A 18 3.44 1.73 4.60
CA ILE A 18 4.11 0.44 4.35
C ILE A 18 4.86 0.42 3.01
N GLN A 19 4.44 1.25 2.04
CA GLN A 19 4.95 1.19 0.67
C GLN A 19 6.39 1.77 0.51
N GLN A 20 6.85 2.61 1.44
CA GLN A 20 8.15 3.29 1.31
C GLN A 20 9.34 2.31 1.42
N ASP A 21 9.19 1.20 2.13
CA ASP A 21 10.25 0.20 2.28
C ASP A 21 10.46 -0.67 1.03
N ILE A 22 9.43 -0.86 0.20
CA ILE A 22 9.51 -1.75 -0.98
C ILE A 22 10.26 -1.07 -2.14
N LEU A 23 10.20 0.26 -2.23
CA LEU A 23 10.72 1.03 -3.37
C LEU A 23 12.14 1.61 -3.15
N SER A 24 12.68 1.56 -1.93
CA SER A 24 13.93 2.24 -1.58
C SER A 24 15.23 1.48 -1.93
N ALA A 25 15.15 0.37 -2.65
CA ALA A 25 16.32 -0.44 -2.99
C ALA A 25 16.83 -0.19 -4.42
N GLN A 26 17.32 1.02 -4.73
CA GLN A 26 18.12 1.26 -5.95
C GLN A 26 18.90 2.60 -5.90
N GLU A 27 20.15 2.54 -5.48
CA GLU A 27 21.19 3.56 -5.75
C GLU A 27 22.17 2.98 -6.79
N PRO A 28 22.34 3.57 -7.98
CA PRO A 28 23.36 3.13 -8.94
C PRO A 28 24.69 3.87 -8.69
N LEU A 29 25.76 3.11 -8.41
CA LEU A 29 27.12 3.64 -8.28
C LEU A 29 27.74 3.95 -9.65
N GLU A 30 28.29 5.17 -9.77
CA GLU A 30 28.98 5.75 -10.92
C GLU A 30 30.23 4.96 -11.35
N ASP A 31 30.47 4.91 -12.67
CA ASP A 31 31.55 4.16 -13.32
C ASP A 31 32.66 5.12 -13.82
N LYS A 32 33.92 4.88 -13.42
CA LYS A 32 35.12 5.52 -13.99
C LYS A 32 35.98 4.46 -14.69
N SER A 33 35.83 4.44 -16.00
CA SER A 33 36.52 3.60 -16.98
C SER A 33 37.97 4.07 -17.25
N ALA A 34 38.98 3.27 -16.88
CA ALA A 34 40.34 3.42 -17.42
C ALA A 34 41.26 2.17 -17.41
N ASP A 35 40.82 0.95 -17.07
CA ASP A 35 41.73 -0.22 -16.93
C ASP A 35 41.15 -1.57 -17.43
N ILE A 36 40.37 -1.52 -18.52
CA ILE A 36 39.27 -2.47 -18.79
C ILE A 36 39.70 -3.83 -19.40
N SER A 37 40.88 -4.01 -20.01
CA SER A 37 41.11 -5.20 -20.87
C SER A 37 41.75 -6.44 -20.21
N ASP A 38 42.41 -6.33 -19.06
CA ASP A 38 42.95 -7.52 -18.35
C ASP A 38 42.12 -7.90 -17.11
N SER A 39 41.48 -6.90 -16.48
CA SER A 39 40.58 -7.10 -15.34
C SER A 39 39.28 -7.84 -15.72
N TRP A 40 38.74 -7.63 -16.93
CA TRP A 40 37.44 -8.18 -17.32
C TRP A 40 37.43 -9.71 -17.42
N ARG A 41 38.50 -10.36 -17.91
CA ARG A 41 38.52 -11.82 -18.07
C ARG A 41 38.51 -12.53 -16.72
N GLY A 42 39.28 -12.01 -15.75
CA GLY A 42 39.30 -12.50 -14.37
C GLY A 42 37.95 -12.27 -13.68
N ARG A 43 37.35 -11.09 -13.87
CA ARG A 43 36.03 -10.75 -13.34
C ARG A 43 34.91 -11.57 -13.98
N LEU A 44 34.97 -11.87 -15.27
CA LEU A 44 33.97 -12.68 -15.97
C LEU A 44 33.93 -14.10 -15.40
N ARG A 45 35.11 -14.70 -15.17
CA ARG A 45 35.22 -16.03 -14.58
C ARG A 45 34.70 -16.06 -13.14
N ALA A 46 35.05 -15.06 -12.32
CA ALA A 46 34.55 -14.93 -10.96
C ALA A 46 33.03 -14.69 -10.90
N ARG A 47 32.47 -13.98 -11.89
CA ARG A 47 31.02 -13.75 -12.00
C ARG A 47 30.28 -15.02 -12.39
N ILE A 48 30.85 -15.86 -13.25
CA ILE A 48 30.26 -17.16 -13.65
C ILE A 48 30.30 -18.16 -12.48
N THR A 49 31.35 -18.15 -11.66
CA THR A 49 31.44 -19.03 -10.48
C THR A 49 30.59 -18.56 -9.31
N ASN A 50 30.27 -17.26 -9.21
CA ASN A 50 29.34 -16.71 -8.21
C ASN A 50 27.86 -16.76 -8.63
N LEU A 51 27.52 -17.29 -9.82
CA LEU A 51 26.15 -17.62 -10.22
C LEU A 51 25.68 -18.95 -9.57
N SER A 52 26.11 -19.22 -8.33
CA SER A 52 25.37 -20.11 -7.44
C SER A 52 23.98 -19.50 -7.21
N PRO A 53 22.89 -20.27 -7.36
CA PRO A 53 21.55 -19.72 -7.39
C PRO A 53 21.12 -19.40 -5.96
N ASN A 54 21.43 -18.19 -5.48
CA ASN A 54 20.82 -17.68 -4.26
C ASN A 54 20.48 -16.20 -4.35
N SER A 55 19.83 -15.81 -5.46
CA SER A 55 19.28 -14.46 -5.66
C SER A 55 17.82 -14.52 -6.07
N THR A 56 16.99 -15.27 -5.33
CA THR A 56 15.54 -15.37 -5.54
C THR A 56 14.72 -14.60 -4.48
N LYS A 57 15.34 -13.69 -3.71
CA LYS A 57 14.64 -12.99 -2.62
C LYS A 57 14.17 -11.55 -2.93
N ASN A 58 14.46 -11.01 -4.12
CA ASN A 58 14.29 -9.58 -4.37
C ASN A 58 13.26 -9.22 -5.46
N ALA A 59 12.63 -10.19 -6.12
CA ALA A 59 11.56 -9.91 -7.06
C ALA A 59 10.21 -10.10 -6.36
N PRO A 60 9.30 -9.11 -6.41
CA PRO A 60 8.00 -9.24 -5.78
C PRO A 60 7.21 -10.38 -6.42
N SER A 61 6.43 -11.07 -5.59
CA SER A 61 5.53 -12.13 -6.06
C SER A 61 4.45 -11.55 -6.99
N ALA A 62 3.94 -12.35 -7.92
CA ALA A 62 2.79 -11.96 -8.75
C ALA A 62 1.61 -11.47 -7.90
N MET A 63 1.42 -12.08 -6.73
CA MET A 63 0.38 -11.70 -5.77
C MET A 63 0.63 -10.32 -5.15
N GLU A 64 1.88 -9.98 -4.83
CA GLU A 64 2.26 -8.67 -4.30
C GLU A 64 2.07 -7.59 -5.35
N ILE A 65 2.45 -7.86 -6.60
CA ILE A 65 2.24 -6.95 -7.73
C ILE A 65 0.74 -6.68 -7.92
N MET A 66 -0.09 -7.72 -7.91
CA MET A 66 -1.55 -7.58 -8.05
C MET A 66 -2.15 -6.78 -6.89
N SER A 67 -1.80 -7.11 -5.64
CA SER A 67 -2.27 -6.39 -4.45
C SER A 67 -1.93 -4.91 -4.51
N THR A 68 -0.68 -4.60 -4.88
CA THR A 68 -0.21 -3.21 -5.02
C THR A 68 -0.95 -2.48 -6.14
N SER A 69 -1.22 -3.17 -7.27
CA SER A 69 -1.95 -2.59 -8.40
C SER A 69 -3.38 -2.24 -8.03
N ILE A 70 -4.08 -3.12 -7.29
CA ILE A 70 -5.44 -2.87 -6.79
C ILE A 70 -5.43 -1.64 -5.89
N GLN A 71 -4.51 -1.57 -4.94
CA GLN A 71 -4.41 -0.46 -4.01
C GLN A 71 -4.17 0.90 -4.71
N VAL A 72 -3.32 0.93 -5.75
CA VAL A 72 -3.11 2.13 -6.57
C VAL A 72 -4.39 2.55 -7.29
N LEU A 73 -5.11 1.58 -7.88
CA LEU A 73 -6.38 1.84 -8.58
C LEU A 73 -7.47 2.35 -7.62
N GLU A 74 -7.60 1.73 -6.45
CA GLU A 74 -8.53 2.17 -5.40
C GLU A 74 -8.22 3.58 -4.94
N ASN A 75 -6.95 3.89 -4.66
CA ASN A 75 -6.54 5.22 -4.23
C ASN A 75 -6.81 6.28 -5.30
N ARG A 76 -6.61 5.95 -6.58
CA ARG A 76 -6.94 6.86 -7.69
C ARG A 76 -8.44 7.07 -7.82
N LEU A 77 -9.23 6.00 -7.74
CA LEU A 77 -10.69 6.06 -7.82
C LEU A 77 -11.27 6.88 -6.66
N LYS A 78 -10.80 6.63 -5.44
CA LYS A 78 -11.18 7.38 -4.24
C LYS A 78 -10.86 8.86 -4.39
N ARG A 79 -9.65 9.23 -4.80
CA ARG A 79 -9.29 10.66 -5.01
C ARG A 79 -10.19 11.34 -6.03
N ASN A 80 -10.51 10.67 -7.14
CA ASN A 80 -11.46 11.22 -8.13
C ASN A 80 -12.85 11.40 -7.52
N ARG A 81 -13.37 10.38 -6.84
CA ARG A 81 -14.69 10.43 -6.18
C ARG A 81 -14.76 11.51 -5.12
N MET A 82 -13.77 11.63 -4.25
CA MET A 82 -13.73 12.67 -3.20
C MET A 82 -13.66 14.09 -3.79
N ALA A 83 -13.04 14.26 -4.97
CA ALA A 83 -12.97 15.55 -5.65
C ALA A 83 -14.29 15.93 -6.33
N ASP A 84 -14.98 14.95 -6.93
CA ASP A 84 -16.24 15.16 -7.63
C ASP A 84 -17.45 15.23 -6.68
N ASP A 85 -17.50 14.35 -5.67
CA ASP A 85 -18.64 14.11 -4.80
C ASP A 85 -18.17 13.65 -3.40
N PRO A 86 -17.78 14.60 -2.52
CA PRO A 86 -17.28 14.27 -1.18
C PRO A 86 -18.41 13.73 -0.28
N PRO A 87 -18.09 12.79 0.63
CA PRO A 87 -19.07 12.22 1.53
C PRO A 87 -19.44 13.21 2.65
N ASP A 88 -20.64 13.07 3.21
CA ASP A 88 -21.06 13.85 4.38
C ASP A 88 -20.25 13.48 5.63
N VAL A 89 -19.95 12.18 5.78
CA VAL A 89 -19.07 11.66 6.83
C VAL A 89 -18.10 10.65 6.23
N LEU A 90 -16.82 10.79 6.60
CA LEU A 90 -15.76 9.85 6.28
C LEU A 90 -15.28 9.17 7.56
N ILE A 91 -15.38 7.84 7.62
CA ILE A 91 -14.89 7.02 8.72
C ILE A 91 -13.60 6.32 8.29
N GLN A 92 -12.55 6.41 9.11
CA GLN A 92 -11.23 5.86 8.80
C GLN A 92 -10.77 4.95 9.96
N PRO A 93 -11.13 3.67 9.94
CA PRO A 93 -10.68 2.71 10.95
C PRO A 93 -9.16 2.53 10.91
N TYR A 94 -8.55 2.56 12.10
CA TYR A 94 -7.11 2.38 12.25
C TYR A 94 -6.76 0.90 12.41
N CYS A 95 -6.29 0.29 11.32
CA CYS A 95 -5.97 -1.14 11.25
C CYS A 95 -4.56 -1.36 10.66
N PRO A 96 -3.48 -0.89 11.31
CA PRO A 96 -2.14 -1.06 10.78
C PRO A 96 -1.80 -2.55 10.66
N GLN A 97 -1.12 -2.92 9.58
CA GLN A 97 -0.57 -4.26 9.36
C GLN A 97 -1.61 -5.38 9.15
N ILE A 98 -2.91 -5.08 9.02
CA ILE A 98 -3.91 -6.07 8.59
C ILE A 98 -3.99 -6.03 7.06
N SER A 99 -3.56 -7.11 6.40
CA SER A 99 -3.68 -7.27 4.96
C SER A 99 -5.10 -7.71 4.56
N MET A 100 -5.44 -7.56 3.28
CA MET A 100 -6.75 -7.94 2.73
C MET A 100 -7.12 -9.42 2.97
N LEU A 101 -6.14 -10.29 3.21
CA LEU A 101 -6.33 -11.73 3.37
C LEU A 101 -6.10 -12.22 4.81
N ASP A 102 -5.90 -11.31 5.77
CA ASP A 102 -5.66 -11.66 7.17
C ASP A 102 -6.96 -11.95 7.93
N PHE A 103 -7.72 -12.95 7.47
CA PHE A 103 -9.02 -13.31 8.07
C PHE A 103 -8.91 -13.74 9.54
N HIS A 104 -7.74 -14.22 9.97
CA HIS A 104 -7.48 -14.58 11.36
C HIS A 104 -7.49 -13.38 12.32
N ARG A 105 -7.36 -12.14 11.81
CA ARG A 105 -7.37 -10.89 12.58
C ARG A 105 -8.69 -10.13 12.46
N ALA A 106 -9.78 -10.81 12.06
CA ALA A 106 -11.08 -10.19 11.89
C ALA A 106 -11.57 -9.47 13.15
N ASP A 107 -11.33 -10.06 14.33
CA ASP A 107 -11.75 -9.46 15.61
C ASP A 107 -11.08 -8.10 15.86
N GLU A 108 -9.78 -7.97 15.53
CA GLU A 108 -9.05 -6.71 15.64
C GLU A 108 -9.62 -5.65 14.69
N ALA A 109 -9.91 -6.03 13.44
CA ALA A 109 -10.48 -5.14 12.44
C ALA A 109 -11.90 -4.67 12.83
N ILE A 110 -12.71 -5.56 13.41
CA ILE A 110 -14.05 -5.22 13.90
C ILE A 110 -13.97 -4.23 15.05
N ALA A 111 -13.08 -4.47 16.04
CA ALA A 111 -12.89 -3.57 17.17
C ALA A 111 -12.40 -2.18 16.73
N ALA A 112 -11.47 -2.13 15.78
CA ALA A 112 -11.01 -0.86 15.20
C ALA A 112 -12.13 -0.12 14.46
N GLY A 113 -13.00 -0.85 13.75
CA GLY A 113 -14.19 -0.30 13.10
C GLY A 113 -15.17 0.31 14.11
N GLN A 114 -15.47 -0.40 15.20
CA GLN A 114 -16.34 0.09 16.28
C GLN A 114 -15.78 1.38 16.88
N LEU A 115 -14.50 1.40 17.22
CA LEU A 115 -13.84 2.56 17.80
C LEU A 115 -13.80 3.76 16.84
N ALA A 116 -13.68 3.52 15.53
CA ALA A 116 -13.74 4.58 14.53
C ALA A 116 -15.15 5.18 14.39
N VAL A 117 -16.20 4.36 14.50
CA VAL A 117 -17.58 4.83 14.51
C VAL A 117 -17.88 5.65 15.77
N GLU A 118 -17.43 5.19 16.94
CA GLU A 118 -17.57 5.92 18.21
C GLU A 118 -16.94 7.31 18.14
N LYS A 119 -15.77 7.45 17.49
CA LYS A 119 -15.13 8.75 17.29
C LYS A 119 -15.94 9.71 16.40
N CYS A 120 -16.74 9.18 15.49
CA CYS A 120 -17.60 9.95 14.57
C CYS A 120 -19.05 10.04 15.05
N GLU A 121 -19.34 9.61 16.29
CA GLU A 121 -20.71 9.48 16.82
C GLU A 121 -21.52 10.77 16.71
N GLU A 122 -20.95 11.92 17.04
CA GLU A 122 -21.63 13.22 16.99
C GLU A 122 -22.03 13.60 15.55
N GLN A 123 -21.11 13.42 14.59
CA GLN A 123 -21.36 13.72 13.18
C GLN A 123 -22.46 12.82 12.61
N LEU A 124 -22.43 11.53 12.97
CA LEU A 124 -23.45 10.56 12.58
C LEU A 124 -24.83 10.90 13.17
N HIS A 125 -24.89 11.30 14.45
CA HIS A 125 -26.14 11.74 15.08
C HIS A 125 -26.72 12.98 14.40
N HIS A 126 -25.89 13.96 14.06
CA HIS A 126 -26.32 15.16 13.35
C HIS A 126 -26.89 14.81 11.98
N LEU A 127 -26.21 13.95 11.24
CA LEU A 127 -26.71 13.41 9.98
C LEU A 127 -28.09 12.79 10.18
N ILE A 128 -28.25 11.82 11.09
CA ILE A 128 -29.53 11.11 11.26
C ILE A 128 -30.70 12.03 11.65
N ARG A 129 -30.45 13.06 12.48
CA ARG A 129 -31.51 13.91 13.07
C ARG A 129 -32.13 14.93 12.10
N HIS A 130 -31.41 15.40 11.09
CA HIS A 130 -31.88 16.46 10.17
C HIS A 130 -32.65 15.91 8.96
N ARG A 131 -33.76 15.21 9.20
CA ARG A 131 -34.67 14.71 8.14
C ARG A 131 -35.59 15.79 7.61
#